data_AF-A0A6J8EM82-F1
#
_entry.id   AF-A0A6J8EM82-F1
#
_cell.length_a   1.000
_cell.length_b   1.000
_cell.length_c   1.000
_cell.angle_alpha   90.00
_cell.angle_beta   90.00
_cell.angle_gamma   90.00
#
_symmetry.space_group_name_H-M   'P 1'
#
loop_
_entity.id
_entity.type
_entity.pdbx_description
1 polymer ?
#
loop_
_entity_poly.entity_id
_entity_poly.type
_entity_poly.pdbx_seq_one_letter_code
_entity_poly.pdbx_strand_id
1 'polypeptide(L)'
;MADKKCDSGSESDSTEEPVVGNVNKFAVVPPGYNGRPKKGHMIFDACFECGNLGRVDYITEYEYDLFIRPDTCNPRFRVWFNFTVENVKADQRAIFNIVNFSKTKSLYREGMSPLVKSTSRPKWVRIPAKHVYYYRCPSALQMMCYKCLVFFRGENTCQACLLLQMSFCTTNDVL
;
A
#
# COMPACT_ATOMS: atom_id res chain seq x y z
N MET A 1 -47.52 -3.76 -28.37
CA MET A 1 -48.09 -4.73 -27.42
C MET A 1 -47.45 -6.08 -27.74
N ALA A 2 -46.75 -6.81 -26.88
CA ALA A 2 -46.29 -6.61 -25.51
C ALA A 2 -45.08 -7.55 -25.30
N ASP A 3 -44.29 -7.26 -24.27
CA ASP A 3 -43.11 -7.96 -23.76
C ASP A 3 -43.17 -9.48 -23.66
N LYS A 4 -42.00 -10.13 -23.77
CA LYS A 4 -41.48 -10.94 -22.66
C LYS A 4 -39.96 -11.12 -22.70
N LYS A 5 -39.34 -10.58 -21.66
CA LYS A 5 -37.94 -10.62 -21.24
C LYS A 5 -37.52 -12.04 -20.84
N CYS A 6 -36.38 -12.52 -21.35
CA CYS A 6 -35.61 -13.59 -20.71
C CYS A 6 -34.51 -12.94 -19.88
N ASP A 7 -34.51 -13.24 -18.59
CA ASP A 7 -33.52 -12.86 -17.60
C ASP A 7 -32.86 -14.13 -17.06
N SER A 8 -31.68 -13.92 -16.46
CA SER A 8 -30.99 -14.76 -15.49
C SER A 8 -29.86 -15.64 -16.02
N GLY A 9 -28.65 -15.27 -15.60
CA GLY A 9 -27.47 -16.12 -15.62
C GLY A 9 -26.16 -15.35 -15.50
N SER A 10 -26.04 -14.46 -14.52
CA SER A 10 -24.80 -13.74 -14.20
C SER A 10 -23.73 -14.71 -13.69
N GLU A 11 -22.70 -14.97 -14.47
CA GLU A 11 -21.45 -15.57 -13.99
C GLU A 11 -20.62 -14.49 -13.28
N SER A 12 -20.82 -14.36 -11.96
CA SER A 12 -19.84 -13.70 -11.11
C SER A 12 -18.90 -14.77 -10.57
N ASP A 13 -17.78 -14.96 -11.26
CA ASP A 13 -16.60 -15.65 -10.70
C ASP A 13 -16.02 -14.77 -9.59
N SER A 14 -16.60 -14.86 -8.40
CA SER A 14 -16.03 -14.34 -7.18
C SER A 14 -14.95 -15.31 -6.73
N THR A 15 -13.74 -15.14 -7.26
CA THR A 15 -12.54 -15.67 -6.62
C THR A 15 -12.46 -15.01 -5.25
N GLU A 16 -12.98 -15.70 -4.23
CA GLU A 16 -12.91 -15.28 -2.83
C GLU A 16 -11.44 -15.37 -2.40
N GLU A 17 -10.64 -14.34 -2.71
CA GLU A 17 -9.34 -14.17 -2.10
C GLU A 17 -9.57 -14.16 -0.58
N PRO A 18 -9.01 -15.11 0.18
CA PRO A 18 -9.21 -15.16 1.62
C PRO A 18 -8.84 -13.80 2.20
N VAL A 19 -9.71 -13.22 3.03
CA VAL A 19 -9.45 -11.94 3.69
C VAL A 19 -8.34 -12.17 4.72
N VAL A 20 -7.10 -12.16 4.25
CA VAL A 20 -5.91 -12.23 5.10
C VAL A 20 -5.93 -10.99 6.01
N GLY A 21 -5.62 -11.19 7.29
CA GLY A 21 -5.46 -10.15 8.31
C GLY A 21 -4.51 -9.02 7.86
N ASN A 22 -4.34 -8.02 8.72
CA ASN A 22 -3.20 -7.11 8.52
C ASN A 22 -1.90 -7.91 8.58
N VAL A 23 -0.94 -7.51 7.74
CA VAL A 23 0.44 -7.98 7.84
C VAL A 23 0.97 -7.68 9.24
N ASN A 24 1.55 -8.68 9.91
CA ASN A 24 2.09 -8.57 11.26
C ASN A 24 3.56 -8.99 11.26
N LYS A 25 4.46 -8.02 11.43
CA LYS A 25 5.92 -8.23 11.49
C LYS A 25 6.46 -9.19 10.42
N PHE A 26 5.97 -9.02 9.18
CA PHE A 26 6.31 -9.88 8.06
C PHE A 26 7.63 -9.46 7.42
N ALA A 27 8.65 -10.31 7.59
CA ALA A 27 9.93 -10.14 6.94
C ALA A 27 9.85 -10.58 5.48
N VAL A 28 10.06 -9.64 4.56
CA VAL A 28 10.11 -9.94 3.12
C VAL A 28 11.54 -10.30 2.75
N VAL A 29 11.73 -11.56 2.35
CA VAL A 29 13.02 -12.11 1.95
C VAL A 29 12.99 -12.57 0.48
N PRO A 30 14.13 -12.58 -0.22
CA PRO A 30 14.18 -13.10 -1.58
C PRO A 30 13.69 -14.55 -1.68
N PRO A 31 13.02 -14.94 -2.79
CA PRO A 31 12.62 -16.32 -3.02
C PRO A 31 13.81 -17.29 -2.88
N GLY A 32 13.62 -18.39 -2.16
CA GLY A 32 14.68 -19.38 -1.89
C GLY A 32 15.63 -19.03 -0.76
N TYR A 33 15.45 -17.89 -0.07
CA TYR A 33 16.22 -17.56 1.12
C TYR A 33 15.74 -18.36 2.34
N ASN A 34 16.60 -19.23 2.87
CA ASN A 34 16.28 -20.14 3.99
C ASN A 34 16.86 -19.70 5.35
N GLY A 35 17.48 -18.52 5.43
CA GLY A 35 18.10 -18.01 6.66
C GLY A 35 17.17 -17.17 7.52
N ARG A 36 17.67 -16.72 8.69
CA ARG A 36 17.02 -15.63 9.44
C ARG A 36 17.07 -14.34 8.63
N PRO A 37 16.05 -13.46 8.70
CA PRO A 37 16.11 -12.15 8.06
C PRO A 37 17.38 -11.39 8.45
N LYS A 38 18.10 -10.88 7.45
CA LYS A 38 19.30 -10.06 7.65
C LYS A 38 18.93 -8.59 7.58
N LYS A 39 19.84 -7.72 7.99
CA LYS A 39 19.68 -6.27 7.80
C LYS A 39 19.43 -5.97 6.31
N GLY A 40 18.41 -5.15 6.04
CA GLY A 40 17.94 -4.84 4.69
C GLY A 40 16.80 -5.75 4.18
N HIS A 41 16.52 -6.89 4.84
CA HIS A 41 15.29 -7.64 4.62
C HIS A 41 14.16 -6.92 5.37
N MET A 42 13.46 -6.06 4.65
CA MET A 42 12.43 -5.19 5.22
C MET A 42 11.35 -5.99 5.93
N ILE A 43 10.98 -5.53 7.13
CA ILE A 43 9.91 -6.12 7.91
C ILE A 43 8.73 -5.16 7.88
N PHE A 44 7.63 -5.61 7.30
CA PHE A 44 6.40 -4.83 7.18
C PHE A 44 5.45 -5.17 8.32
N ASP A 45 4.79 -4.15 8.85
CA ASP A 45 3.79 -4.33 9.89
C ASP A 45 2.66 -3.32 9.70
N ALA A 46 1.44 -3.80 9.83
CA ALA A 46 0.19 -3.04 9.84
C ALA A 46 -0.75 -3.53 10.94
N CYS A 47 -0.28 -4.38 11.87
CA CYS A 47 -1.06 -4.93 12.97
C CYS A 47 -1.09 -3.97 14.17
N PHE A 48 -1.48 -2.72 13.92
CA PHE A 48 -1.61 -1.66 14.91
C PHE A 48 -2.84 -0.78 14.62
N GLU A 49 -3.15 0.15 15.52
CA GLU A 49 -4.28 1.05 15.38
C GLU A 49 -4.22 1.86 14.07
N CYS A 50 -5.31 1.85 13.31
CA CYS A 50 -5.36 2.47 11.98
C CYS A 50 -4.34 1.90 10.98
N GLY A 51 -3.85 0.67 11.14
CA GLY A 51 -3.01 -0.01 10.15
C GLY A 51 -3.83 -0.67 9.03
N ASN A 52 -3.33 -0.60 7.79
CA ASN A 52 -3.91 -1.30 6.63
C ASN A 52 -2.84 -1.67 5.61
N LEU A 53 -2.54 -2.96 5.57
CA LEU A 53 -1.76 -3.64 4.55
C LEU A 53 -2.08 -5.14 4.65
N GLY A 54 -2.55 -5.75 3.56
CA GLY A 54 -2.99 -7.15 3.57
C GLY A 54 -1.94 -8.14 3.08
N ARG A 55 -1.11 -7.75 2.12
CA ARG A 55 -0.04 -8.60 1.57
C ARG A 55 1.12 -7.77 1.06
N VAL A 56 2.32 -8.35 1.13
CA VAL A 56 3.54 -7.82 0.53
C VAL A 56 4.22 -8.92 -0.27
N ASP A 57 4.45 -8.68 -1.55
CA ASP A 57 5.15 -9.60 -2.43
C ASP A 57 6.53 -9.02 -2.77
N TYR A 58 7.58 -9.85 -2.68
CA TYR A 58 8.93 -9.50 -3.12
C TYR A 58 9.01 -9.55 -4.65
N ILE A 59 9.42 -8.45 -5.28
CA ILE A 59 9.61 -8.39 -6.74
C ILE A 59 11.10 -8.41 -7.08
N THR A 60 11.85 -7.47 -6.51
CA THR A 60 13.32 -7.40 -6.64
C THR A 60 13.94 -6.95 -5.32
N GLU A 61 15.28 -6.84 -5.26
CA GLU A 61 15.99 -6.32 -4.08
C GLU A 61 15.48 -4.94 -3.63
N TYR A 62 14.92 -4.16 -4.57
CA TYR A 62 14.48 -2.80 -4.33
C TYR A 62 12.99 -2.60 -4.62
N GLU A 63 12.23 -3.63 -4.98
CA GLU A 63 10.85 -3.48 -5.43
C GLU A 63 9.91 -4.48 -4.77
N TYR A 64 8.76 -3.96 -4.32
CA TYR A 64 7.77 -4.69 -3.56
C TYR A 64 6.36 -4.32 -4.03
N ASP A 65 5.53 -5.34 -4.21
CA ASP A 65 4.11 -5.15 -4.47
C ASP A 65 3.33 -5.22 -3.16
N LEU A 66 2.54 -4.19 -2.90
CA LEU A 66 1.74 -4.01 -1.69
C LEU A 66 0.26 -4.08 -2.03
N PHE A 67 -0.46 -4.94 -1.33
CA PHE A 67 -1.89 -5.14 -1.51
C PHE A 67 -2.64 -4.60 -0.30
N ILE A 68 -3.48 -3.60 -0.54
CA ILE A 68 -4.31 -2.95 0.47
C ILE A 68 -5.55 -3.79 0.72
N ARG A 69 -5.97 -3.89 1.98
CA ARG A 69 -7.22 -4.55 2.33
C ARG A 69 -8.41 -3.68 1.90
N PRO A 70 -9.54 -4.29 1.53
CA PRO A 70 -10.78 -3.54 1.39
C PRO A 70 -11.18 -2.85 2.69
N ASP A 71 -11.93 -1.75 2.59
CA ASP A 71 -12.54 -1.08 3.74
C ASP A 71 -13.55 -2.01 4.43
N THR A 72 -13.54 -2.04 5.76
CA THR A 72 -14.46 -2.87 6.58
C THR A 72 -15.92 -2.64 6.22
N CYS A 73 -16.29 -1.39 5.94
CA CYS A 73 -17.66 -1.00 5.61
C CYS A 73 -17.93 -0.94 4.10
N ASN A 74 -16.92 -1.13 3.26
CA ASN A 74 -17.08 -1.09 1.80
C ASN A 74 -16.06 -1.97 1.08
N PRO A 75 -16.40 -3.24 0.77
CA PRO A 75 -15.46 -4.19 0.19
C PRO A 75 -14.95 -3.82 -1.21
N ARG A 76 -15.60 -2.85 -1.87
CA ARG A 76 -15.25 -2.37 -3.21
C ARG A 76 -14.07 -1.38 -3.19
N PHE A 77 -13.82 -0.71 -2.07
CA PHE A 77 -12.86 0.38 -2.00
C PHE A 77 -11.61 0.03 -1.20
N ARG A 78 -10.46 0.36 -1.77
CA ARG A 78 -9.12 0.25 -1.22
C ARG A 78 -8.46 1.61 -1.37
N VAL A 79 -8.70 2.50 -0.43
CA VAL A 79 -8.48 3.94 -0.62
C VAL A 79 -7.57 4.57 0.42
N TRP A 80 -7.09 3.81 1.39
CA TRP A 80 -6.13 4.26 2.38
C TRP A 80 -5.18 3.14 2.73
N PHE A 81 -3.97 3.49 3.15
CA PHE A 81 -3.00 2.54 3.68
C PHE A 81 -2.22 3.20 4.80
N ASN A 82 -1.77 2.38 5.73
CA ASN A 82 -0.91 2.79 6.82
C ASN A 82 -0.14 1.57 7.31
N PHE A 83 1.18 1.63 7.19
CA PHE A 83 2.06 0.53 7.57
C PHE A 83 3.41 1.07 8.01
N THR A 84 4.14 0.26 8.75
CA THR A 84 5.51 0.51 9.15
C THR A 84 6.46 -0.44 8.43
N VAL A 85 7.68 0.03 8.24
CA VAL A 85 8.80 -0.74 7.70
C VAL A 85 9.97 -0.59 8.66
N GLU A 86 10.49 -1.72 9.12
CA GLU A 86 11.69 -1.79 9.95
C GLU A 86 12.75 -2.69 9.31
N ASN A 87 13.90 -2.84 10.00
CA ASN A 87 15.03 -3.65 9.57
C ASN A 87 15.65 -3.22 8.22
N VAL A 88 15.54 -1.94 7.86
CA VAL A 88 16.18 -1.36 6.68
C VAL A 88 17.69 -1.20 6.87
N LYS A 89 18.47 -1.31 5.79
CA LYS A 89 19.90 -0.95 5.76
C LYS A 89 20.08 0.55 5.52
N ALA A 90 21.19 1.12 5.99
CA ALA A 90 21.54 2.50 5.67
C ALA A 90 21.63 2.68 4.14
N ASP A 91 21.10 3.81 3.66
CA ASP A 91 21.06 4.19 2.25
C ASP A 91 20.33 3.19 1.33
N GLN A 92 19.42 2.40 1.91
CA GLN A 92 18.53 1.53 1.13
C GLN A 92 17.52 2.37 0.35
N ARG A 93 17.35 2.03 -0.92
CA ARG A 93 16.23 2.48 -1.75
C ARG A 93 15.19 1.36 -1.79
N ALA A 94 13.92 1.72 -1.74
CA ALA A 94 12.84 0.79 -2.05
C ALA A 94 11.77 1.45 -2.90
N ILE A 95 11.14 0.64 -3.72
CA ILE A 95 10.03 0.97 -4.58
C ILE A 95 8.85 0.19 -4.05
N PHE A 96 7.83 0.90 -3.60
CA PHE A 96 6.59 0.29 -3.15
C PHE A 96 5.51 0.52 -4.19
N ASN A 97 5.01 -0.57 -4.77
CA ASN A 97 3.92 -0.57 -5.71
C ASN A 97 2.62 -0.90 -4.95
N ILE A 98 1.76 0.09 -4.71
CA ILE A 98 0.38 -0.21 -4.29
C ILE A 98 -0.40 -0.62 -5.52
N VAL A 99 -0.62 -1.92 -5.69
CA VAL A 99 -1.09 -2.47 -6.97
C VAL A 99 -2.60 -2.46 -7.12
N ASN A 100 -3.34 -2.39 -6.01
CA ASN A 100 -4.78 -2.60 -5.96
C ASN A 100 -5.55 -1.39 -5.39
N PHE A 101 -5.05 -0.17 -5.65
CA PHE A 101 -5.65 1.05 -5.12
C PHE A 101 -6.87 1.51 -5.96
N SER A 102 -8.01 1.78 -5.31
CA SER A 102 -9.30 2.00 -5.99
C SER A 102 -9.51 3.44 -6.53
N LYS A 103 -8.49 4.31 -6.57
CA LYS A 103 -8.65 5.70 -7.06
C LYS A 103 -8.17 5.89 -8.49
N THR A 104 -9.02 6.49 -9.31
CA THR A 104 -8.86 6.48 -10.76
C THR A 104 -8.08 7.65 -11.35
N LYS A 105 -8.18 8.93 -10.91
CA LYS A 105 -7.39 10.03 -11.53
C LYS A 105 -7.33 11.41 -10.87
N SER A 106 -8.38 11.95 -10.23
CA SER A 106 -8.45 13.43 -10.03
C SER A 106 -7.55 13.98 -8.91
N LEU A 107 -7.60 13.40 -7.71
CA LEU A 107 -6.97 14.02 -6.53
C LEU A 107 -5.42 13.94 -6.53
N TYR A 108 -4.82 13.07 -7.34
CA TYR A 108 -3.37 12.95 -7.45
C TYR A 108 -2.73 14.03 -8.33
N ARG A 109 -3.45 14.48 -9.37
CA ARG A 109 -3.07 15.67 -10.12
C ARG A 109 -3.18 16.94 -9.27
N GLU A 110 -3.98 16.90 -8.21
CA GLU A 110 -4.19 17.97 -7.25
C GLU A 110 -3.29 17.85 -5.99
N GLY A 111 -2.19 17.10 -6.07
CA GLY A 111 -1.15 17.12 -5.04
C GLY A 111 -1.30 16.08 -3.93
N MET A 112 -2.18 15.09 -4.08
CA MET A 112 -2.17 13.93 -3.19
C MET A 112 -0.85 13.17 -3.37
N SER A 113 -0.07 13.09 -2.29
CA SER A 113 1.16 12.31 -2.21
C SER A 113 1.19 11.65 -0.84
N PRO A 114 1.64 10.38 -0.73
CA PRO A 114 1.80 9.72 0.55
C PRO A 114 2.69 10.52 1.48
N LEU A 115 2.40 10.32 2.76
CA LEU A 115 3.15 10.86 3.86
C LEU A 115 4.09 9.78 4.37
N VAL A 116 5.29 10.18 4.74
CA VAL A 116 6.26 9.34 5.41
C VAL A 116 6.74 10.05 6.66
N LYS A 117 6.95 9.30 7.72
CA LYS A 117 7.73 9.71 8.89
C LYS A 117 8.73 8.62 9.25
N SER A 118 9.75 8.97 10.00
CA SER A 118 10.76 8.02 10.46
C SER A 118 11.27 8.38 11.84
N THR A 119 12.00 7.48 12.48
CA THR A 119 12.67 7.76 13.77
C THR A 119 13.62 8.96 13.71
N SER A 120 14.27 9.22 12.57
CA SER A 120 15.13 10.41 12.37
C SER A 120 14.37 11.66 11.87
N ARG A 121 13.14 11.50 11.38
CA ARG A 121 12.26 12.58 10.90
C ARG A 121 10.86 12.34 11.47
N PRO A 122 10.61 12.75 12.73
CA PRO A 122 9.39 12.38 13.44
C PRO A 122 8.14 13.08 12.90
N LYS A 123 8.30 14.18 12.15
CA LYS A 123 7.22 14.89 11.48
C LYS A 123 6.81 14.18 10.18
N TRP A 124 5.51 14.12 9.93
CA TRP A 124 4.97 13.65 8.66
C TRP A 124 5.38 14.59 7.53
N VAL A 125 5.99 14.04 6.48
CA VAL A 125 6.38 14.79 5.28
C VAL A 125 5.82 14.12 4.03
N ARG A 126 5.37 14.93 3.07
CA ARG A 126 4.93 14.40 1.78
C ARG A 126 6.12 13.90 0.97
N ILE A 127 5.98 12.73 0.35
CA ILE A 127 6.98 12.27 -0.63
C ILE A 127 6.97 13.25 -1.82
N PRO A 128 8.13 13.76 -2.27
CA PRO A 128 8.17 14.65 -3.43
C PRO A 128 7.55 14.00 -4.67
N ALA A 129 6.76 14.76 -5.44
CA ALA A 129 6.05 14.24 -6.62
C ALA A 129 6.98 13.55 -7.65
N LYS A 130 8.23 13.99 -7.77
CA LYS A 130 9.25 13.35 -8.64
C LYS A 130 9.61 11.90 -8.25
N HIS A 131 9.26 11.46 -7.04
CA HIS A 131 9.49 10.11 -6.55
C HIS A 131 8.20 9.30 -6.51
N VAL A 132 7.14 9.79 -7.14
CA VAL A 132 5.80 9.26 -7.07
C VAL A 132 5.23 9.16 -8.48
N TYR A 133 4.81 7.95 -8.85
CA TYR A 133 4.36 7.63 -10.20
C TYR A 133 3.00 6.94 -10.16
N TYR A 134 2.14 7.32 -11.10
CA TYR A 134 0.81 6.77 -11.28
C TYR A 134 0.71 6.17 -12.66
N TYR A 135 0.32 4.90 -12.75
CA TYR A 135 0.12 4.24 -14.03
C TYR A 135 -1.05 3.27 -13.96
N ARG A 136 -1.63 2.99 -15.12
CA ARG A 136 -2.71 1.99 -15.24
C ARG A 136 -2.09 0.60 -15.24
N CYS A 137 -2.60 -0.31 -14.43
CA CYS A 137 -2.30 -1.72 -14.60
C CYS A 137 -3.03 -2.24 -15.85
N PRO A 138 -2.38 -3.01 -16.74
CA PRO A 138 -3.04 -3.64 -17.88
C PRO A 138 -4.03 -4.76 -17.53
N SER A 139 -4.05 -5.24 -16.28
CA SER A 139 -4.91 -6.36 -15.88
C SER A 139 -6.41 -5.99 -15.87
N ALA A 140 -7.26 -6.98 -16.13
CA ALA A 140 -8.70 -6.87 -16.46
C ALA A 140 -9.57 -6.07 -15.46
N LEU A 141 -9.07 -5.72 -14.27
CA LEU A 141 -9.80 -4.99 -13.24
C LEU A 141 -9.67 -3.45 -13.33
N GLN A 142 -8.98 -2.90 -14.34
CA GLN A 142 -8.83 -1.44 -14.53
C GLN A 142 -8.29 -0.67 -13.29
N MET A 143 -7.60 -1.36 -12.37
CA MET A 143 -7.12 -0.75 -11.14
C MET A 143 -5.89 0.13 -11.43
N MET A 144 -5.79 1.26 -10.74
CA MET A 144 -4.61 2.12 -10.84
C MET A 144 -3.54 1.57 -9.91
N CYS A 145 -2.31 1.46 -10.42
CA CYS A 145 -1.15 1.18 -9.59
C CYS A 145 -0.49 2.50 -9.17
N TYR A 146 -0.07 2.54 -7.92
CA TYR A 146 0.72 3.61 -7.36
C TYR A 146 2.13 3.11 -7.12
N LYS A 147 3.14 3.79 -7.63
CA LYS A 147 4.54 3.47 -7.35
C LYS A 147 5.18 4.64 -6.61
N CYS A 148 5.68 4.41 -5.40
CA CYS A 148 6.56 5.38 -4.74
C CYS A 148 7.97 4.84 -4.57
N LEU A 149 8.93 5.72 -4.81
CA LEU A 149 10.31 5.54 -4.43
C LEU A 149 10.52 6.14 -3.04
N VAL A 150 10.95 5.30 -2.10
CA VAL A 150 11.32 5.68 -0.74
C VAL A 150 12.81 5.51 -0.57
N PHE A 151 13.46 6.52 0.02
CA PHE A 151 14.88 6.48 0.34
C PHE A 151 15.07 6.52 1.86
N PHE A 152 15.67 5.46 2.40
CA PHE A 152 15.95 5.31 3.82
C PHE A 152 17.32 5.91 4.13
N ARG A 153 17.32 7.13 4.69
CA ARG A 153 18.54 7.76 5.19
C ARG A 153 18.83 7.20 6.57
N GLY A 154 19.82 6.31 6.69
CA GLY A 154 20.18 5.63 7.93
C GLY A 154 19.29 4.44 8.30
N GLU A 155 19.62 3.79 9.43
CA GLU A 155 18.92 2.60 9.93
C GLU A 155 17.66 2.97 10.72
N ASN A 156 16.66 3.51 10.04
CA ASN A 156 15.46 4.04 10.68
C ASN A 156 14.24 3.14 10.45
N THR A 157 13.36 3.08 11.45
CA THR A 157 11.99 2.61 11.22
C THR A 157 11.21 3.73 10.55
N CYS A 158 10.49 3.40 9.48
CA CYS A 158 9.64 4.36 8.76
C CYS A 158 8.18 3.94 8.84
N GLN A 159 7.30 4.92 8.91
CA GLN A 159 5.86 4.72 8.72
C GLN A 159 5.44 5.46 7.47
N ALA A 160 4.73 4.75 6.59
CA ALA A 160 4.16 5.31 5.38
C ALA A 160 2.64 5.24 5.47
N CYS A 161 1.98 6.35 5.16
CA CYS A 161 0.54 6.40 5.08
C CYS A 161 0.07 7.24 3.90
N LEU A 162 -1.08 6.90 3.36
CA LEU A 162 -1.84 7.77 2.50
C LEU A 162 -3.23 7.88 3.08
N LEU A 163 -3.45 8.94 3.84
CA LEU A 163 -4.77 9.32 4.30
C LEU A 163 -5.45 10.09 3.18
N LEU A 164 -6.50 9.49 2.62
CA LEU A 164 -7.59 10.31 2.16
C LEU A 164 -8.20 10.97 3.37
N GLN A 165 -8.11 12.29 3.37
CA GLN A 165 -8.80 13.25 4.22
C GLN A 165 -10.03 12.66 4.95
N MET A 166 -9.77 11.94 6.03
CA MET A 166 -10.72 11.54 7.06
C MET A 166 -10.00 11.87 8.35
N SER A 167 -10.50 12.92 9.00
CA SER A 167 -9.85 13.76 9.99
C SER A 167 -9.56 13.11 11.35
N PHE A 168 -9.36 11.80 11.41
CA PHE A 168 -9.29 11.07 12.68
C PHE A 168 -7.90 10.64 13.12
N CYS A 169 -6.87 10.63 12.26
CA CYS A 169 -5.55 10.09 12.62
C CYS A 169 -4.38 11.12 12.60
N THR A 170 -4.58 12.33 12.08
CA THR A 170 -3.51 13.36 11.95
C THR A 170 -3.72 14.61 12.79
N THR A 171 -4.76 14.66 13.61
CA THR A 171 -5.23 15.91 14.24
C THR A 171 -4.30 16.47 15.32
N ASN A 172 -3.21 15.79 15.69
CA ASN A 172 -2.30 16.29 16.73
C ASN A 172 -0.89 16.68 16.25
N ASP A 173 -0.47 16.45 15.00
CA ASP A 173 0.93 16.68 14.58
C ASP A 173 1.13 17.34 13.21
N VAL A 174 0.07 17.92 12.63
CA VAL A 174 0.17 18.71 11.38
C VAL A 174 -0.18 20.17 11.65
N LEU A 175 0.64 20.81 12.49
CA LEU A 175 0.84 22.27 12.54
C LEU A 175 2.34 22.56 12.60
#